data_AF-A0A9R0Z8J7-F1
#
_entry.id   AF-A0A9R0Z8J7-F1
#
_cell.length_a   1.000
_cell.length_b   1.000
_cell.length_c   1.000
_cell.angle_alpha   90.00
_cell.angle_beta   90.00
_cell.angle_gamma   90.00
#
_symmetry.space_group_name_H-M   'P 1'
#
loop_
_entity.id
_entity.type
_entity.pdbx_description
1 polymer ?
#
loop_
_entity_poly.entity_id
_entity_poly.type
_entity_poly.pdbx_seq_one_letter_code
_entity_poly.pdbx_strand_id
1 'polypeptide(L)'
;MGRRDCSGCAEMAGGITCGSLLQKLQLVWDEVGESDEDRDKVLYQLDQECLDVYKRKVDQATNSRDLLIQALDDSKIELARLLSALGEKAVARTPEKTSGTIKQQLAAIAPTLEQLNKKKNERKREFVSVQSQIDQICGEIAGTTEVGEQVATPQVNEDDLTLERLEDFRSQLQELEKEKSNRLEKVLEYVSMVHDLCTVLGMDFLSTVTEVHPSLDDSIADNCKSISDDTLSKLDKTVATLHEDKKLRLSKLQELAGQLYDLWDLMDAPTQERSMFDHVTCNRSASVDEVTAPGALALDLIEQAETEVQRLDQLKYSKMKEIAFKKQTELEDIYAGAHTVIDTAAAHMKLLALIEAGNIEPTELIADMEGQIAKAKEEALSRKDILDKVEKWMSACEEESWLEDYNRDDNRYNSSRGAHLNLKRAEKARILVSKIPALVETLVAKTRAWEESRGLSFMYDGVPLLAMLDEYVMLREEREEDKKRMKEQKRYVEQKLNTDHEGPFGSRVSPNRPATAKKIPGPKSNGTSMNGTPPSRRLSISGQQNGRSGGKDSKRDSMTKAVSSPGNGAADAAAKEDASSHISGTDLAPTTP
;
A
#
# COMPACT_ATOMS: atom_id res chain seq x y z
N MET A 1 -19.30 -20.30 112.17
CA MET A 1 -20.63 -19.77 112.52
C MET A 1 -21.54 -19.92 111.31
N GLY A 2 -22.80 -20.35 111.40
CA GLY A 2 -23.51 -20.87 112.58
C GLY A 2 -23.99 -22.31 112.34
N ARG A 3 -24.04 -23.11 113.41
CA ARG A 3 -24.87 -24.32 113.42
C ARG A 3 -26.32 -23.84 113.39
N ARG A 4 -27.09 -24.22 112.37
CA ARG A 4 -28.54 -24.33 112.52
C ARG A 4 -28.78 -25.77 112.95
N ASP A 5 -29.20 -25.95 114.20
CA ASP A 5 -29.55 -27.26 114.71
C ASP A 5 -30.68 -27.87 113.87
N CYS A 6 -30.64 -29.18 113.67
CA CYS A 6 -31.71 -29.93 113.01
C CYS A 6 -32.93 -30.06 113.94
N SER A 7 -33.55 -28.92 114.25
CA SER A 7 -34.79 -28.79 115.04
C SER A 7 -35.86 -27.96 114.30
N GLY A 8 -35.60 -27.58 113.03
CA GLY A 8 -36.38 -26.59 112.27
C GLY A 8 -37.09 -27.11 111.01
N CYS A 9 -37.28 -28.42 110.86
CA CYS A 9 -38.04 -29.02 109.76
C CYS A 9 -39.37 -29.67 110.22
N ALA A 10 -40.00 -29.08 111.24
CA ALA A 10 -41.29 -29.53 111.80
C ALA A 10 -42.42 -28.47 111.72
N GLU A 11 -42.21 -27.37 110.98
CA GLU A 11 -43.22 -26.32 110.76
C GLU A 11 -43.70 -26.27 109.30
N MET A 12 -44.09 -27.43 108.73
CA MET A 12 -45.07 -27.49 107.63
C MET A 12 -45.66 -28.90 107.40
N ALA A 13 -46.02 -29.60 108.47
CA ALA A 13 -46.97 -30.72 108.43
C ALA A 13 -47.58 -30.92 109.82
N GLY A 14 -48.91 -31.03 109.91
CA GLY A 14 -49.58 -31.22 111.19
C GLY A 14 -49.32 -32.60 111.80
N GLY A 15 -48.61 -32.64 112.93
CA GLY A 15 -48.88 -33.63 113.99
C GLY A 15 -48.40 -35.07 113.81
N ILE A 16 -47.40 -35.35 112.95
CA ILE A 16 -46.77 -36.68 112.89
C ILE A 16 -45.24 -36.54 112.87
N THR A 17 -44.60 -36.95 113.97
CA THR A 17 -43.14 -37.07 114.11
C THR A 17 -42.74 -38.54 114.28
N CYS A 18 -41.49 -38.90 113.96
CA CYS A 18 -40.97 -40.26 114.14
C CYS A 18 -41.20 -40.77 115.58
N GLY A 19 -40.92 -39.94 116.60
CA GLY A 19 -41.18 -40.29 118.00
C GLY A 19 -42.65 -40.54 118.31
N SER A 20 -43.57 -39.73 117.77
CA SER A 20 -45.02 -39.94 117.97
C SER A 20 -45.58 -41.18 117.26
N LEU A 21 -44.95 -41.62 116.16
CA LEU A 21 -45.28 -42.88 115.49
C LEU A 21 -44.73 -44.07 116.28
N LEU A 22 -43.48 -43.97 116.76
CA LEU A 22 -42.85 -45.00 117.59
C LEU A 22 -43.67 -45.27 118.87
N GLN A 23 -44.13 -44.21 119.52
CA GLN A 23 -44.94 -44.31 120.74
C GLN A 23 -46.33 -44.94 120.48
N LYS A 24 -46.92 -44.71 119.29
CA LYS A 24 -48.16 -45.41 118.88
C LYS A 24 -47.90 -46.88 118.54
N LEU A 25 -46.78 -47.17 117.87
CA LEU A 25 -46.36 -48.53 117.55
C LEU A 25 -46.11 -49.35 118.83
N GLN A 26 -45.49 -48.72 119.84
CA GLN A 26 -45.27 -49.30 121.16
C GLN A 26 -46.60 -49.63 121.87
N LEU A 27 -47.57 -48.72 121.88
CA LEU A 27 -48.92 -48.99 122.43
C LEU A 27 -49.62 -50.15 121.70
N VAL A 28 -49.53 -50.22 120.37
CA VAL A 28 -50.13 -51.33 119.59
C VAL A 28 -49.43 -52.67 119.90
N TRP A 29 -48.11 -52.70 120.06
CA TRP A 29 -47.40 -53.90 120.47
C TRP A 29 -47.75 -54.35 121.90
N ASP A 30 -47.96 -53.40 122.81
CA ASP A 30 -48.40 -53.66 124.19
C ASP A 30 -49.86 -54.19 124.23
N GLU A 31 -50.73 -53.74 123.32
CA GLU A 31 -52.11 -54.24 123.15
C GLU A 31 -52.20 -55.63 122.49
N VAL A 32 -51.32 -55.92 121.53
CA VAL A 32 -51.30 -57.20 120.78
C VAL A 32 -50.50 -58.30 121.50
N GLY A 33 -49.54 -57.93 122.34
CA GLY A 33 -48.68 -58.87 123.06
C GLY A 33 -47.49 -59.39 122.26
N GLU A 34 -46.90 -58.54 121.41
CA GLU A 34 -45.71 -58.88 120.61
C GLU A 34 -44.47 -59.16 121.48
N SER A 35 -43.63 -60.10 121.03
CA SER A 35 -42.41 -60.51 121.73
C SER A 35 -41.34 -59.40 121.71
N ASP A 36 -40.47 -59.35 122.73
CA ASP A 36 -39.35 -58.41 122.72
C ASP A 36 -38.42 -58.67 121.52
N GLU A 37 -38.22 -59.93 121.12
CA GLU A 37 -37.42 -60.28 119.93
C GLU A 37 -38.03 -59.78 118.60
N ASP A 38 -39.35 -59.87 118.41
CA ASP A 38 -40.01 -59.36 117.20
C ASP A 38 -40.15 -57.83 117.22
N ARG A 39 -40.30 -57.20 118.39
CA ARG A 39 -40.26 -55.74 118.55
C ARG A 39 -38.87 -55.19 118.19
N ASP A 40 -37.80 -55.76 118.73
CA ASP A 40 -36.41 -55.39 118.39
C ASP A 40 -36.14 -55.57 116.89
N LYS A 41 -36.67 -56.62 116.28
CA LYS A 41 -36.55 -56.90 114.85
C LYS A 41 -37.27 -55.87 113.97
N VAL A 42 -38.46 -55.40 114.36
CA VAL A 42 -39.17 -54.33 113.63
C VAL A 42 -38.53 -52.96 113.87
N LEU A 43 -38.05 -52.68 115.09
CA LEU A 43 -37.24 -51.48 115.37
C LEU A 43 -35.96 -51.46 114.53
N TYR A 44 -35.23 -52.58 114.47
CA TYR A 44 -34.04 -52.74 113.64
C TYR A 44 -34.34 -52.56 112.14
N GLN A 45 -35.48 -53.07 111.65
CA GLN A 45 -35.92 -52.83 110.27
C GLN A 45 -36.20 -51.34 110.02
N LEU A 46 -36.89 -50.65 110.93
CA LEU A 46 -37.18 -49.21 110.82
C LEU A 46 -35.90 -48.37 110.85
N ASP A 47 -34.95 -48.68 111.72
CA ASP A 47 -33.63 -48.04 111.78
C ASP A 47 -32.83 -48.30 110.49
N GLN A 48 -32.87 -49.52 109.96
CA GLN A 48 -32.21 -49.87 108.70
C GLN A 48 -32.84 -49.11 107.50
N GLU A 49 -34.16 -49.01 107.41
CA GLU A 49 -34.85 -48.23 106.38
C GLU A 49 -34.55 -46.73 106.50
N CYS A 50 -34.53 -46.18 107.72
CA CYS A 50 -34.12 -44.79 107.97
C CYS A 50 -32.67 -44.57 107.55
N LEU A 51 -31.76 -45.47 107.92
CA LEU A 51 -30.34 -45.44 107.54
C LEU A 51 -30.17 -45.47 106.02
N ASP A 52 -30.92 -46.31 105.31
CA ASP A 52 -30.85 -46.43 103.84
C ASP A 52 -31.49 -45.22 103.13
N VAL A 53 -32.48 -44.55 103.74
CA VAL A 53 -32.94 -43.22 103.29
C VAL A 53 -31.85 -42.16 103.48
N TYR A 54 -31.16 -42.14 104.63
CA TYR A 54 -30.06 -41.20 104.86
C TYR A 54 -28.89 -41.44 103.90
N LYS A 55 -28.45 -42.69 103.71
CA LYS A 55 -27.42 -43.06 102.70
C LYS A 55 -27.83 -42.55 101.32
N ARG A 56 -29.02 -42.92 100.83
CA ARG A 56 -29.53 -42.49 99.52
C ARG A 56 -29.55 -40.95 99.36
N LYS A 57 -29.84 -40.21 100.43
CA LYS A 57 -29.80 -38.73 100.43
C LYS A 57 -28.38 -38.17 100.44
N VAL A 58 -27.45 -38.80 101.15
CA VAL A 58 -26.02 -38.47 101.11
C VAL A 58 -25.44 -38.80 99.74
N ASP A 59 -25.75 -39.94 99.16
CA ASP A 59 -25.32 -40.35 97.80
C ASP A 59 -25.88 -39.39 96.75
N GLN A 60 -27.17 -39.03 96.83
CA GLN A 60 -27.79 -38.04 95.94
C GLN A 60 -27.11 -36.66 96.06
N ALA A 61 -26.76 -36.23 97.27
CA ALA A 61 -26.04 -34.97 97.50
C ALA A 61 -24.58 -35.04 97.03
N THR A 62 -23.93 -36.20 97.17
CA THR A 62 -22.54 -36.45 96.75
C THR A 62 -22.44 -36.46 95.23
N ASN A 63 -23.31 -37.21 94.54
CA ASN A 63 -23.42 -37.19 93.09
C ASN A 63 -23.73 -35.78 92.56
N SER A 64 -24.64 -35.05 93.23
CA SER A 64 -24.93 -33.65 92.86
C SER A 64 -23.74 -32.71 93.09
N ARG A 65 -22.89 -32.97 94.10
CA ARG A 65 -21.65 -32.20 94.33
C ARG A 65 -20.64 -32.49 93.23
N ASP A 66 -20.45 -33.76 92.89
CA ASP A 66 -19.40 -34.19 91.95
C ASP A 66 -19.72 -33.73 90.53
N LEU A 67 -21.00 -33.78 90.11
CA LEU A 67 -21.47 -33.13 88.88
C LEU A 67 -21.24 -31.61 88.86
N LEU A 68 -21.39 -30.93 90.00
CA LEU A 68 -21.14 -29.48 90.10
C LEU A 68 -19.63 -29.16 90.09
N ILE A 69 -18.77 -30.04 90.61
CA ILE A 69 -17.31 -29.91 90.51
C ILE A 69 -16.88 -30.09 89.05
N GLN A 70 -17.36 -31.15 88.38
CA GLN A 70 -17.08 -31.41 86.98
C GLN A 70 -17.49 -30.21 86.10
N ALA A 71 -18.74 -29.74 86.21
CA ALA A 71 -19.21 -28.59 85.44
C ALA A 71 -18.40 -27.30 85.72
N LEU A 72 -17.87 -27.14 86.93
CA LEU A 72 -17.00 -26.02 87.28
C LEU A 72 -15.62 -26.14 86.62
N ASP A 73 -15.04 -27.33 86.57
CA ASP A 73 -13.74 -27.57 85.94
C ASP A 73 -13.83 -27.50 84.41
N ASP A 74 -14.89 -28.05 83.81
CA ASP A 74 -15.22 -27.87 82.39
C ASP A 74 -15.36 -26.38 82.03
N SER A 75 -16.04 -25.60 82.88
CA SER A 75 -16.19 -24.14 82.70
C SER A 75 -14.85 -23.38 82.81
N LYS A 76 -13.90 -23.85 83.62
CA LYS A 76 -12.54 -23.26 83.69
C LYS A 76 -11.70 -23.62 82.47
N ILE A 77 -11.81 -24.85 81.98
CA ILE A 77 -11.11 -25.32 80.78
C ILE A 77 -11.57 -24.51 79.57
N GLU A 78 -12.88 -24.33 79.39
CA GLU A 78 -13.42 -23.51 78.29
C GLU A 78 -13.03 -22.04 78.45
N LEU A 79 -13.01 -21.49 79.67
CA LEU A 79 -12.52 -20.12 79.90
C LEU A 79 -11.04 -19.97 79.50
N ALA A 80 -10.18 -20.93 79.85
CA ALA A 80 -8.77 -20.92 79.46
C ALA A 80 -8.59 -21.06 77.93
N ARG A 81 -9.38 -21.94 77.29
CA ARG A 81 -9.42 -22.12 75.84
C ARG A 81 -9.84 -20.83 75.11
N LEU A 82 -10.90 -20.17 75.56
CA LEU A 82 -11.39 -18.91 74.98
C LEU A 82 -10.41 -17.76 75.16
N LEU A 83 -9.78 -17.64 76.34
CA LEU A 83 -8.75 -16.62 76.59
C LEU A 83 -7.51 -16.84 75.70
N SER A 84 -7.08 -18.10 75.54
CA SER A 84 -5.98 -18.45 74.65
C SER A 84 -6.30 -18.12 73.19
N ALA A 85 -7.47 -18.56 72.69
CA ALA A 85 -7.88 -18.35 71.31
C ALA A 85 -8.06 -16.86 70.96
N LEU A 86 -8.54 -16.03 71.90
CA LEU A 86 -8.69 -14.58 71.68
C LEU A 86 -7.39 -13.78 71.93
N GLY A 87 -6.33 -14.40 72.46
CA GLY A 87 -5.11 -13.72 72.89
C GLY A 87 -5.31 -12.76 74.07
N GLU A 88 -6.43 -12.87 74.80
CA GLU A 88 -6.75 -11.98 75.91
C GLU A 88 -5.91 -12.38 77.14
N LYS A 89 -4.85 -11.61 77.41
CA LYS A 89 -4.15 -11.65 78.70
C LYS A 89 -5.18 -11.48 79.81
N ALA A 90 -5.11 -12.34 80.84
CA ALA A 90 -6.06 -12.41 81.95
C ALA A 90 -5.99 -11.19 82.90
N VAL A 91 -6.34 -10.00 82.39
CA VAL A 91 -6.10 -8.71 83.05
C VAL A 91 -7.25 -8.26 83.96
N ALA A 92 -8.44 -8.87 83.84
CA ALA A 92 -9.54 -8.62 84.77
C ALA A 92 -10.32 -9.90 85.11
N ARG A 93 -10.18 -10.33 86.37
CA ARG A 93 -11.13 -11.20 87.07
C ARG A 93 -11.14 -12.69 86.68
N THR A 94 -9.96 -13.33 86.66
CA THR A 94 -9.94 -14.79 86.94
C THR A 94 -10.55 -15.02 88.34
N PRO A 95 -11.58 -15.86 88.50
CA PRO A 95 -12.21 -16.11 89.79
C PRO A 95 -11.44 -17.15 90.63
N GLU A 96 -10.11 -17.19 90.50
CA GLU A 96 -9.23 -18.10 91.26
C GLU A 96 -9.31 -17.89 92.78
N LYS A 97 -9.91 -16.78 93.23
CA LYS A 97 -10.21 -16.49 94.64
C LYS A 97 -11.66 -16.05 94.88
N THR A 98 -12.64 -16.55 94.11
CA THR A 98 -14.05 -16.43 94.55
C THR A 98 -14.33 -17.35 95.72
N SER A 99 -14.06 -16.86 96.94
CA SER A 99 -14.43 -17.52 98.19
C SER A 99 -15.96 -17.66 98.27
N GLY A 100 -16.47 -18.86 98.04
CA GLY A 100 -17.91 -19.12 97.96
C GLY A 100 -18.21 -20.59 97.67
N THR A 101 -19.49 -20.92 97.59
CA THR A 101 -19.96 -22.28 97.22
C THR A 101 -19.76 -22.55 95.73
N ILE A 102 -19.68 -23.83 95.34
CA ILE A 102 -19.49 -24.25 93.93
C ILE A 102 -20.55 -23.61 93.01
N LYS A 103 -21.81 -23.52 93.45
CA LYS A 103 -22.90 -22.84 92.71
C LYS A 103 -22.65 -21.33 92.52
N GLN A 104 -22.06 -20.65 93.50
CA GLN A 104 -21.70 -19.23 93.37
C GLN A 104 -20.50 -19.03 92.45
N GLN A 105 -19.54 -19.96 92.43
CA GLN A 105 -18.39 -19.92 91.51
C GLN A 105 -18.84 -20.11 90.05
N LEU A 106 -19.70 -21.10 89.79
CA LEU A 106 -20.34 -21.29 88.48
C LEU A 106 -21.11 -20.04 88.03
N ALA A 107 -21.96 -19.48 88.90
CA ALA A 107 -22.73 -18.26 88.59
C ALA A 107 -21.85 -17.03 88.33
N ALA A 108 -20.65 -16.96 88.91
CA ALA A 108 -19.68 -15.88 88.66
C ALA A 108 -18.91 -16.06 87.35
N ILE A 109 -18.66 -17.30 86.91
CA ILE A 109 -17.96 -17.60 85.65
C ILE A 109 -18.89 -17.42 84.44
N ALA A 110 -20.16 -17.84 84.55
CA ALA A 110 -21.15 -17.82 83.47
C ALA A 110 -21.19 -16.53 82.62
N PRO A 111 -21.33 -15.29 83.19
CA PRO A 111 -21.39 -14.07 82.37
C PRO A 111 -20.06 -13.77 81.65
N THR A 112 -18.93 -14.23 82.19
CA THR A 112 -17.61 -14.06 81.55
C THR A 112 -17.46 -14.99 80.35
N LEU A 113 -17.92 -16.25 80.47
CA LEU A 113 -17.99 -17.19 79.34
C LEU A 113 -18.93 -16.71 78.24
N GLU A 114 -20.09 -16.14 78.60
CA GLU A 114 -21.03 -15.57 77.62
C GLU A 114 -20.40 -14.39 76.86
N GLN A 115 -19.73 -13.48 77.58
CA GLN A 115 -19.02 -12.35 76.97
C GLN A 115 -17.88 -12.79 76.04
N LEU A 116 -17.06 -13.77 76.46
CA LEU A 116 -15.96 -14.30 75.64
C LEU A 116 -16.48 -15.06 74.40
N ASN A 117 -17.56 -15.84 74.53
CA ASN A 117 -18.21 -16.49 73.38
C ASN A 117 -18.77 -15.47 72.38
N LYS A 118 -19.38 -14.38 72.87
CA LYS A 118 -19.84 -13.29 72.01
C LYS A 118 -18.67 -12.65 71.24
N LYS A 119 -17.57 -12.31 71.92
CA LYS A 119 -16.34 -11.79 71.29
C LYS A 119 -15.77 -12.78 70.27
N LYS A 120 -15.73 -14.08 70.59
CA LYS A 120 -15.28 -15.15 69.66
C LYS A 120 -16.11 -15.15 68.38
N ASN A 121 -17.44 -15.11 68.50
CA ASN A 121 -18.34 -15.11 67.35
C ASN A 121 -18.27 -13.81 66.54
N GLU A 122 -18.07 -12.66 67.20
CA GLU A 122 -17.80 -11.39 66.53
C GLU A 122 -16.49 -11.44 65.74
N ARG A 123 -15.39 -11.84 66.38
CA ARG A 123 -14.08 -11.93 65.73
C ARG A 123 -14.03 -12.98 64.62
N LYS A 124 -14.67 -14.14 64.81
CA LYS A 124 -14.80 -15.15 63.74
C LYS A 124 -15.49 -14.59 62.50
N ARG A 125 -16.53 -13.76 62.65
CA ARG A 125 -17.18 -13.09 61.50
C ARG A 125 -16.25 -12.08 60.82
N GLU A 126 -15.46 -11.33 61.59
CA GLU A 126 -14.43 -10.44 61.02
C GLU A 126 -13.38 -11.22 60.21
N PHE A 127 -12.85 -12.32 60.76
CA PHE A 127 -11.92 -13.20 60.04
C PHE A 127 -12.52 -13.78 58.76
N VAL A 128 -13.75 -14.30 58.79
CA VAL A 128 -14.46 -14.79 57.58
C VAL A 128 -14.59 -13.67 56.55
N SER A 129 -14.95 -12.45 56.98
CA SER A 129 -15.12 -11.30 56.08
C SER A 129 -13.81 -10.88 55.42
N VAL A 130 -12.72 -10.75 56.20
CA VAL A 130 -11.42 -10.31 55.67
C VAL A 130 -10.81 -11.38 54.77
N GLN A 131 -10.84 -12.66 55.17
CA GLN A 131 -10.35 -13.76 54.34
C GLN A 131 -11.15 -13.90 53.05
N SER A 132 -12.48 -13.72 53.08
CA SER A 132 -13.30 -13.79 51.88
C SER A 132 -12.99 -12.68 50.87
N GLN A 133 -12.59 -11.50 51.35
CA GLN A 133 -12.15 -10.39 50.49
C GLN A 133 -10.75 -10.63 49.93
N ILE A 134 -9.83 -11.18 50.73
CA ILE A 134 -8.50 -11.63 50.27
C ILE A 134 -8.65 -12.70 49.18
N ASP A 135 -9.43 -13.75 49.43
CA ASP A 135 -9.62 -14.85 48.48
C ASP A 135 -10.30 -14.35 47.19
N GLN A 136 -11.24 -13.40 47.29
CA GLN A 136 -11.84 -12.74 46.12
C GLN A 136 -10.81 -11.95 45.30
N ILE A 137 -10.02 -11.06 45.91
CA ILE A 137 -9.04 -10.26 45.18
C ILE A 137 -7.95 -11.17 44.57
N CYS A 138 -7.50 -12.19 45.30
CA CYS A 138 -6.59 -13.21 44.79
C CYS A 138 -7.18 -13.97 43.59
N GLY A 139 -8.47 -14.32 43.63
CA GLY A 139 -9.17 -15.02 42.54
C GLY A 139 -9.35 -14.15 41.30
N GLU A 140 -9.68 -12.87 41.46
CA GLU A 140 -9.77 -11.87 40.38
C GLU A 140 -8.38 -11.63 39.73
N ILE A 141 -7.32 -11.55 40.54
CA ILE A 141 -5.92 -11.41 40.08
C ILE A 141 -5.44 -12.66 39.33
N ALA A 142 -5.77 -13.86 39.81
CA ALA A 142 -5.42 -15.12 39.17
C ALA A 142 -6.29 -15.45 37.94
N GLY A 143 -7.42 -14.75 37.74
CA GLY A 143 -8.40 -15.07 36.70
C GLY A 143 -9.21 -16.35 36.97
N THR A 144 -9.28 -16.80 38.23
CA THR A 144 -10.08 -17.99 38.63
C THR A 144 -11.50 -17.65 39.05
N THR A 145 -11.82 -16.36 39.15
CA THR A 145 -13.07 -15.84 39.70
C THR A 145 -13.40 -14.53 38.99
N GLU A 146 -14.62 -14.39 38.47
CA GLU A 146 -15.02 -13.13 37.82
C GLU A 146 -15.33 -12.03 38.85
N VAL A 147 -15.20 -10.77 38.43
CA VAL A 147 -15.38 -9.62 39.34
C VAL A 147 -16.81 -9.56 39.85
N GLY A 148 -16.98 -9.81 41.16
CA GLY A 148 -18.27 -9.85 41.84
C GLY A 148 -18.87 -11.26 42.02
N GLU A 149 -18.18 -12.32 41.60
CA GLU A 149 -18.56 -13.71 41.88
C GLU A 149 -18.30 -14.06 43.37
N GLN A 150 -19.22 -14.79 44.02
CA GLN A 150 -19.08 -15.15 45.42
C GLN A 150 -18.13 -16.32 45.63
N VAL A 151 -16.99 -16.04 46.26
CA VAL A 151 -16.02 -17.05 46.69
C VAL A 151 -16.60 -17.90 47.84
N ALA A 152 -16.18 -19.16 47.91
CA ALA A 152 -16.54 -20.08 48.99
C ALA A 152 -16.11 -19.53 50.37
N THR A 153 -16.89 -19.83 51.41
CA THR A 153 -16.63 -19.31 52.76
C THR A 153 -15.29 -19.84 53.33
N PRO A 154 -14.35 -18.96 53.74
CA PRO A 154 -13.04 -19.38 54.23
C PRO A 154 -13.12 -20.22 55.53
N GLN A 155 -12.22 -21.20 55.66
CA GLN A 155 -12.06 -21.94 56.91
C GLN A 155 -11.16 -21.19 57.90
N VAL A 156 -11.79 -20.42 58.78
CA VAL A 156 -11.12 -19.71 59.87
C VAL A 156 -10.68 -20.68 60.97
N ASN A 157 -9.40 -20.60 61.37
CA ASN A 157 -8.89 -21.29 62.56
C ASN A 157 -9.55 -20.74 63.83
N GLU A 158 -10.40 -21.54 64.49
CA GLU A 158 -11.07 -21.12 65.73
C GLU A 158 -10.16 -21.08 66.97
N ASP A 159 -8.98 -21.70 66.90
CA ASP A 159 -8.04 -21.78 68.00
C ASP A 159 -7.02 -20.62 68.02
N ASP A 160 -6.98 -19.81 66.95
CA ASP A 160 -6.23 -18.54 66.86
C ASP A 160 -7.11 -17.45 66.23
N LEU A 161 -7.81 -16.72 67.10
CA LEU A 161 -8.62 -15.55 66.81
C LEU A 161 -8.00 -14.32 67.49
N THR A 162 -6.66 -14.26 67.53
CA THR A 162 -5.93 -13.15 68.15
C THR A 162 -6.07 -11.85 67.35
N LEU A 163 -5.91 -10.70 68.03
CA LEU A 163 -5.94 -9.38 67.37
C LEU A 163 -4.75 -9.16 66.43
N GLU A 164 -3.58 -9.70 66.78
CA GLU A 164 -2.36 -9.63 65.96
C GLU A 164 -2.58 -10.34 64.62
N ARG A 165 -3.05 -11.60 64.66
CA ARG A 165 -3.42 -12.39 63.47
C ARG A 165 -4.48 -11.72 62.60
N LEU A 166 -5.45 -11.03 63.20
CA LEU A 166 -6.49 -10.30 62.47
C LEU A 166 -5.92 -9.06 61.76
N GLU A 167 -4.98 -8.37 62.40
CA GLU A 167 -4.33 -7.20 61.83
C GLU A 167 -3.33 -7.57 60.72
N ASP A 168 -2.68 -8.73 60.81
CA ASP A 168 -1.89 -9.32 59.71
C ASP A 168 -2.75 -9.51 58.45
N PHE A 169 -3.94 -10.11 58.59
CA PHE A 169 -4.87 -10.28 57.46
C PHE A 169 -5.42 -8.94 56.95
N ARG A 170 -5.70 -7.97 57.81
CA ARG A 170 -6.09 -6.62 57.38
C ARG A 170 -4.98 -5.90 56.61
N SER A 171 -3.73 -6.10 57.01
CA SER A 171 -2.56 -5.56 56.31
C SER A 171 -2.41 -6.20 54.93
N GLN A 172 -2.55 -7.53 54.83
CA GLN A 172 -2.56 -8.25 53.54
C GLN A 172 -3.71 -7.81 52.63
N LEU A 173 -4.91 -7.61 53.19
CA LEU A 173 -6.05 -7.08 52.45
C LEU A 173 -5.76 -5.67 51.90
N GLN A 174 -5.19 -4.77 52.71
CA GLN A 174 -4.83 -3.42 52.28
C GLN A 174 -3.76 -3.42 51.17
N GLU A 175 -2.78 -4.32 51.24
CA GLU A 175 -1.78 -4.51 50.18
C GLU A 175 -2.43 -5.04 48.88
N LEU A 176 -3.37 -5.97 48.97
CA LEU A 176 -4.11 -6.51 47.84
C LEU A 176 -5.10 -5.51 47.22
N GLU A 177 -5.80 -4.69 48.02
CA GLU A 177 -6.64 -3.59 47.54
C GLU A 177 -5.83 -2.55 46.75
N LYS A 178 -4.62 -2.24 47.23
CA LYS A 178 -3.68 -1.38 46.53
C LYS A 178 -3.21 -2.02 45.21
N GLU A 179 -2.83 -3.29 45.23
CA GLU A 179 -2.42 -4.01 44.02
C GLU A 179 -3.54 -4.09 42.97
N LYS A 180 -4.77 -4.40 43.41
CA LYS A 180 -5.98 -4.33 42.57
C LYS A 180 -6.17 -2.96 41.93
N SER A 181 -5.92 -1.89 42.68
CA SER A 181 -6.01 -0.51 42.18
C SER A 181 -4.92 -0.22 41.13
N ASN A 182 -3.66 -0.57 41.41
CA ASN A 182 -2.54 -0.40 40.46
C ASN A 182 -2.78 -1.19 39.16
N ARG A 183 -3.33 -2.41 39.26
CA ARG A 183 -3.64 -3.26 38.10
C ARG A 183 -4.75 -2.68 37.25
N LEU A 184 -5.80 -2.14 37.88
CA LEU A 184 -6.89 -1.47 37.15
C LEU A 184 -6.37 -0.23 36.39
N GLU A 185 -5.54 0.58 37.05
CA GLU A 185 -4.85 1.72 36.40
C GLU A 185 -4.04 1.25 35.19
N LYS A 186 -3.22 0.20 35.35
CA LYS A 186 -2.43 -0.38 34.24
C LYS A 186 -3.27 -0.99 33.11
N VAL A 187 -4.43 -1.60 33.42
CA VAL A 187 -5.38 -2.08 32.41
C VAL A 187 -5.93 -0.90 31.61
N LEU A 188 -6.32 0.19 32.27
CA LEU A 188 -6.83 1.40 31.60
C LEU A 188 -5.73 2.09 30.75
N GLU A 189 -4.48 2.14 31.22
CA GLU A 189 -3.33 2.60 30.43
C GLU A 189 -3.15 1.77 29.15
N TYR A 190 -3.15 0.43 29.25
CA TYR A 190 -3.04 -0.44 28.08
C TYR A 190 -4.23 -0.32 27.14
N VAL A 191 -5.47 -0.20 27.63
CA VAL A 191 -6.65 0.01 26.79
C VAL A 191 -6.56 1.36 26.05
N SER A 192 -6.08 2.42 26.71
CA SER A 192 -5.80 3.71 26.04
C SER A 192 -4.71 3.58 24.98
N MET A 193 -3.62 2.85 25.25
CA MET A 193 -2.57 2.59 24.26
C MET A 193 -3.10 1.80 23.05
N VAL A 194 -3.93 0.77 23.27
CA VAL A 194 -4.58 0.02 22.17
C VAL A 194 -5.50 0.93 21.37
N HIS A 195 -6.32 1.77 22.02
CA HIS A 195 -7.15 2.77 21.35
C HIS A 195 -6.32 3.67 20.44
N ASP A 196 -5.29 4.32 20.99
CA ASP A 196 -4.47 5.28 20.25
C ASP A 196 -3.73 4.62 19.07
N LEU A 197 -3.22 3.39 19.26
CA LEU A 197 -2.63 2.60 18.18
C LEU A 197 -3.67 2.23 17.10
N CYS A 198 -4.85 1.74 17.48
CA CYS A 198 -5.93 1.42 16.56
C CYS A 198 -6.38 2.65 15.75
N THR A 199 -6.51 3.83 16.37
CA THR A 199 -6.89 5.05 15.65
C THR A 199 -5.87 5.44 14.59
N VAL A 200 -4.56 5.34 14.87
CA VAL A 200 -3.51 5.66 13.88
C VAL A 200 -3.44 4.60 12.77
N LEU A 201 -3.61 3.32 13.11
CA LEU A 201 -3.58 2.19 12.19
C LEU A 201 -4.87 2.01 11.37
N GLY A 202 -5.92 2.80 11.63
CA GLY A 202 -7.23 2.64 11.00
C GLY A 202 -7.90 1.29 11.31
N MET A 203 -7.64 0.71 12.48
CA MET A 203 -8.16 -0.59 12.90
C MET A 203 -9.35 -0.43 13.85
N ASP A 204 -10.25 -1.42 13.86
CA ASP A 204 -11.36 -1.44 14.83
C ASP A 204 -10.86 -1.74 16.24
N PHE A 205 -10.97 -0.73 17.11
CA PHE A 205 -10.63 -0.82 18.52
C PHE A 205 -11.48 -1.88 19.25
N LEU A 206 -12.78 -1.94 18.98
CA LEU A 206 -13.69 -2.81 19.72
C LEU A 206 -13.37 -4.29 19.48
N SER A 207 -13.20 -4.70 18.23
CA SER A 207 -12.75 -6.06 17.87
C SER A 207 -11.40 -6.38 18.49
N THR A 208 -10.46 -5.43 18.50
CA THR A 208 -9.09 -5.64 19.01
C THR A 208 -9.08 -5.85 20.53
N VAL A 209 -9.90 -5.09 21.27
CA VAL A 209 -9.97 -5.17 22.74
C VAL A 209 -10.82 -6.35 23.22
N THR A 210 -11.92 -6.66 22.52
CA THR A 210 -12.78 -7.81 22.88
C THR A 210 -12.12 -9.17 22.61
N GLU A 211 -11.19 -9.26 21.65
CA GLU A 211 -10.33 -10.45 21.45
C GLU A 211 -9.42 -10.71 22.67
N VAL A 212 -8.97 -9.65 23.35
CA VAL A 212 -8.16 -9.78 24.58
C VAL A 212 -9.02 -10.24 25.75
N HIS A 213 -10.11 -9.52 26.03
CA HIS A 213 -11.12 -9.93 27.01
C HIS A 213 -12.45 -9.17 26.80
N PRO A 214 -13.63 -9.84 26.80
CA PRO A 214 -14.91 -9.18 26.58
C PRO A 214 -15.22 -8.04 27.56
N SER A 215 -14.81 -8.14 28.83
CA SER A 215 -15.09 -7.11 29.83
C SER A 215 -14.30 -5.80 29.69
N LEU A 216 -13.43 -5.69 28.69
CA LEU A 216 -12.69 -4.48 28.36
C LEU A 216 -13.41 -3.54 27.38
N ASP A 217 -14.56 -3.96 26.84
CA ASP A 217 -15.48 -3.07 26.10
C ASP A 217 -15.92 -1.90 27.00
N ASP A 218 -15.83 -0.67 26.49
CA ASP A 218 -16.24 0.55 27.20
C ASP A 218 -17.77 0.64 27.42
N SER A 219 -18.57 -0.25 26.81
CA SER A 219 -19.97 -0.44 27.20
C SER A 219 -20.14 -1.05 28.60
N ILE A 220 -19.08 -1.69 29.12
CA ILE A 220 -19.03 -2.34 30.43
C ILE A 220 -18.35 -1.40 31.44
N ALA A 221 -18.95 -1.27 32.62
CA ALA A 221 -18.48 -0.36 33.66
C ALA A 221 -17.05 -0.70 34.11
N ASP A 222 -16.22 0.33 34.36
CA ASP A 222 -14.79 0.19 34.67
C ASP A 222 -14.49 -0.75 35.84
N ASN A 223 -15.41 -0.85 36.80
CA ASN A 223 -15.28 -1.74 37.96
C ASN A 223 -15.52 -3.23 37.64
N CYS A 224 -15.84 -3.59 36.40
CA CYS A 224 -15.99 -4.96 35.90
C CYS A 224 -14.87 -5.36 34.90
N LYS A 225 -13.93 -4.44 34.59
CA LYS A 225 -12.78 -4.70 33.73
C LYS A 225 -11.87 -5.76 34.40
N SER A 226 -11.44 -6.76 33.63
CA SER A 226 -10.60 -7.86 34.15
C SER A 226 -9.19 -7.37 34.46
N ILE A 227 -8.72 -7.66 35.68
CA ILE A 227 -7.37 -7.32 36.20
C ILE A 227 -6.43 -8.54 36.27
N SER A 228 -6.82 -9.65 35.65
CA SER A 228 -6.10 -10.91 35.76
C SER A 228 -4.72 -10.87 35.11
N ASP A 229 -3.81 -11.72 35.58
CA ASP A 229 -2.47 -11.89 34.99
C ASP A 229 -2.52 -12.23 33.49
N ASP A 230 -3.50 -13.04 33.06
CA ASP A 230 -3.70 -13.40 31.65
C ASP A 230 -4.20 -12.20 30.83
N THR A 231 -5.18 -11.44 31.33
CA THR A 231 -5.67 -10.23 30.65
C THR A 231 -4.57 -9.18 30.49
N LEU A 232 -3.78 -8.93 31.55
CA LEU A 232 -2.64 -8.02 31.49
C LEU A 232 -1.55 -8.53 30.52
N SER A 233 -1.25 -9.83 30.51
CA SER A 233 -0.26 -10.41 29.57
C SER A 233 -0.72 -10.35 28.12
N LYS A 234 -2.02 -10.51 27.85
CA LYS A 234 -2.60 -10.37 26.52
C LYS A 234 -2.60 -8.91 26.05
N LEU A 235 -3.02 -7.97 26.92
CA LEU A 235 -2.95 -6.53 26.62
C LEU A 235 -1.52 -6.09 26.26
N ASP A 236 -0.53 -6.48 27.06
CA ASP A 236 0.90 -6.18 26.81
C ASP A 236 1.39 -6.72 25.45
N LYS A 237 0.99 -7.95 25.10
CA LYS A 237 1.27 -8.55 23.78
C LYS A 237 0.58 -7.80 22.64
N THR A 238 -0.70 -7.45 22.80
CA THR A 238 -1.47 -6.71 21.78
C THR A 238 -0.89 -5.32 21.54
N VAL A 239 -0.51 -4.61 22.60
CA VAL A 239 0.19 -3.31 22.49
C VAL A 239 1.53 -3.49 21.74
N ALA A 240 2.32 -4.50 22.08
CA ALA A 240 3.58 -4.79 21.39
C ALA A 240 3.39 -5.14 19.89
N THR A 241 2.38 -5.93 19.52
CA THR A 241 2.12 -6.27 18.12
C THR A 241 1.64 -5.07 17.31
N LEU A 242 0.76 -4.24 17.88
CA LEU A 242 0.30 -3.00 17.24
C LEU A 242 1.43 -1.96 17.07
N HIS A 243 2.37 -1.87 18.03
CA HIS A 243 3.56 -1.03 17.87
C HIS A 243 4.48 -1.49 16.74
N GLU A 244 4.73 -2.80 16.59
CA GLU A 244 5.54 -3.32 15.49
C GLU A 244 4.82 -3.19 14.13
N ASP A 245 3.49 -3.34 14.07
CA ASP A 245 2.70 -3.04 12.86
C ASP A 245 2.77 -1.54 12.49
N LYS A 246 2.60 -0.64 13.47
CA LYS A 246 2.78 0.82 13.28
C LYS A 246 4.14 1.16 12.67
N LYS A 247 5.21 0.54 13.18
CA LYS A 247 6.59 0.70 12.71
C LYS A 247 6.80 0.13 11.30
N LEU A 248 6.25 -1.05 11.01
CA LEU A 248 6.33 -1.67 9.68
C LEU A 248 5.59 -0.83 8.62
N ARG A 249 4.35 -0.42 8.92
CA ARG A 249 3.53 0.44 8.06
C ARG A 249 4.15 1.80 7.83
N LEU A 250 4.72 2.43 8.85
CA LEU A 250 5.45 3.70 8.70
C LEU A 250 6.67 3.52 7.80
N SER A 251 7.48 2.47 8.01
CA SER A 251 8.63 2.18 7.13
C SER A 251 8.20 1.97 5.68
N LYS A 252 7.06 1.31 5.44
CA LYS A 252 6.51 1.10 4.10
C LYS A 252 6.02 2.40 3.48
N LEU A 253 5.29 3.22 4.25
CA LEU A 253 4.81 4.53 3.80
C LEU A 253 5.97 5.48 3.45
N GLN A 254 7.07 5.44 4.22
CA GLN A 254 8.29 6.21 3.96
C GLN A 254 9.00 5.77 2.68
N GLU A 255 9.09 4.46 2.43
CA GLU A 255 9.61 3.89 1.17
C GLU A 255 8.79 4.39 -0.03
N LEU A 256 7.46 4.30 0.06
CA LEU A 256 6.54 4.73 -1.00
C LEU A 256 6.59 6.25 -1.21
N ALA A 257 6.64 7.04 -0.14
CA ALA A 257 6.84 8.48 -0.24
C ALA A 257 8.16 8.83 -0.95
N GLY A 258 9.23 8.07 -0.70
CA GLY A 258 10.49 8.17 -1.45
C GLY A 258 10.29 7.92 -2.95
N GLN A 259 9.70 6.77 -3.30
CA GLN A 259 9.44 6.39 -4.70
C GLN A 259 8.52 7.39 -5.42
N LEU A 260 7.51 7.95 -4.74
CA LEU A 260 6.65 9.00 -5.27
C LEU A 260 7.45 10.28 -5.58
N TYR A 261 8.31 10.75 -4.67
CA TYR A 261 9.18 11.91 -4.95
C TYR A 261 10.10 11.66 -6.15
N ASP A 262 10.79 10.51 -6.19
CA ASP A 262 11.71 10.16 -7.27
C ASP A 262 10.99 10.09 -8.64
N LEU A 263 9.79 9.50 -8.68
CA LEU A 263 8.96 9.42 -9.89
C LEU A 263 8.36 10.77 -10.29
N TRP A 264 7.91 11.60 -9.36
CA TRP A 264 7.39 12.93 -9.66
C TRP A 264 8.47 13.89 -10.14
N ASP A 265 9.69 13.80 -9.60
CA ASP A 265 10.84 14.61 -10.03
C ASP A 265 11.35 14.16 -11.40
N LEU A 266 11.37 12.84 -11.68
CA LEU A 266 11.69 12.31 -13.01
C LEU A 266 10.66 12.70 -14.08
N MET A 267 9.39 12.81 -13.71
CA MET A 267 8.27 13.08 -14.63
C MET A 267 7.86 14.57 -14.70
N ASP A 268 8.57 15.48 -14.02
CA ASP A 268 8.21 16.90 -13.84
C ASP A 268 6.73 17.10 -13.39
N ALA A 269 6.24 16.21 -12.51
CA ALA A 269 4.82 16.15 -12.15
C ALA A 269 4.37 17.44 -11.44
N PRO A 270 3.22 18.03 -11.82
CA PRO A 270 2.77 19.32 -11.32
C PRO A 270 2.42 19.27 -9.83
N THR A 271 2.63 20.38 -9.12
CA THR A 271 2.41 20.46 -7.66
C THR A 271 0.98 20.11 -7.24
N GLN A 272 -0.01 20.32 -8.11
CA GLN A 272 -1.39 19.94 -7.84
C GLN A 272 -1.58 18.42 -7.77
N GLU A 273 -0.91 17.64 -8.62
CA GLU A 273 -0.94 16.18 -8.56
C GLU A 273 -0.21 15.67 -7.31
N ARG A 274 0.96 16.25 -7.01
CA ARG A 274 1.72 15.94 -5.78
C ARG A 274 0.90 16.19 -4.51
N SER A 275 0.16 17.31 -4.44
CA SER A 275 -0.63 17.69 -3.26
C SER A 275 -1.77 16.72 -2.90
N MET A 276 -2.21 15.90 -3.85
CA MET A 276 -3.21 14.86 -3.55
C MET A 276 -2.69 13.80 -2.57
N PHE A 277 -1.36 13.68 -2.44
CA PHE A 277 -0.65 12.72 -1.59
C PHE A 277 0.12 13.40 -0.44
N ASP A 278 -0.25 14.63 -0.07
CA ASP A 278 0.33 15.35 1.10
C ASP A 278 0.22 14.51 2.40
N HIS A 279 -0.85 13.72 2.54
CA HIS A 279 -1.12 12.83 3.67
C HIS A 279 -0.18 11.60 3.73
N VAL A 280 0.42 11.19 2.61
CA VAL A 280 1.48 10.17 2.54
C VAL A 280 2.83 10.81 2.82
N THR A 281 3.09 11.94 2.15
CA THR A 281 4.43 12.53 2.09
C THR A 281 4.83 13.30 3.35
N CYS A 282 3.87 13.79 4.15
CA CYS A 282 4.15 14.44 5.43
C CYS A 282 4.87 13.52 6.43
N ASN A 283 4.62 12.20 6.36
CA ASN A 283 5.21 11.20 7.25
C ASN A 283 6.60 10.69 6.79
N ARG A 284 7.12 11.17 5.64
CA ARG A 284 8.39 10.72 5.03
C ARG A 284 9.61 10.82 5.97
N SER A 285 9.58 11.74 6.94
CA SER A 285 10.65 11.93 7.92
C SER A 285 10.15 11.93 9.37
N ALA A 286 8.90 11.53 9.60
CA ALA A 286 8.34 11.40 10.94
C ALA A 286 8.91 10.16 11.65
N SER A 287 9.13 10.26 12.95
CA SER A 287 9.41 9.12 13.82
C SER A 287 8.12 8.37 14.19
N VAL A 288 8.26 7.14 14.72
CA VAL A 288 7.11 6.30 15.12
C VAL A 288 6.22 7.00 16.16
N ASP A 289 6.80 7.83 17.02
CA ASP A 289 6.09 8.50 18.11
C ASP A 289 5.37 9.78 17.65
N GLU A 290 5.90 10.47 16.63
CA GLU A 290 5.29 11.70 16.06
C GLU A 290 4.01 11.40 15.24
N VAL A 291 3.85 10.19 14.71
CA VAL A 291 2.66 9.79 13.94
C VAL A 291 1.51 9.45 14.90
N THR A 292 0.72 10.46 15.25
CA THR A 292 -0.48 10.34 16.12
C THR A 292 -1.79 10.69 15.42
N ALA A 293 -1.76 11.07 14.14
CA ALA A 293 -2.97 11.45 13.41
C ALA A 293 -3.84 10.20 13.10
N PRO A 294 -5.16 10.24 13.32
CA PRO A 294 -6.05 9.13 13.01
C PRO A 294 -5.99 8.74 11.53
N GLY A 295 -5.92 7.44 11.26
CA GLY A 295 -5.84 6.86 9.92
C GLY A 295 -4.52 7.09 9.18
N ALA A 296 -3.51 7.76 9.77
CA ALA A 296 -2.27 8.09 9.09
C ALA A 296 -1.45 6.87 8.61
N LEU A 297 -1.70 5.69 9.17
CA LEU A 297 -1.09 4.40 8.80
C LEU A 297 -2.15 3.34 8.50
N ALA A 298 -3.33 3.75 8.03
CA ALA A 298 -4.37 2.84 7.56
C ALA A 298 -3.94 2.10 6.27
N LEU A 299 -4.47 0.88 6.08
CA LEU A 299 -4.04 0.01 4.97
C LEU A 299 -4.48 0.53 3.61
N ASP A 300 -5.67 1.15 3.53
CA ASP A 300 -6.22 1.78 2.33
C ASP A 300 -5.36 2.97 1.86
N LEU A 301 -4.84 3.76 2.80
CA LEU A 301 -3.91 4.86 2.53
C LEU A 301 -2.58 4.34 1.94
N ILE A 302 -2.06 3.24 2.48
CA ILE A 302 -0.84 2.61 1.97
C ILE A 302 -1.10 2.00 0.59
N GLU A 303 -2.21 1.29 0.38
CA GLU A 303 -2.63 0.72 -0.91
C GLU A 303 -2.83 1.82 -1.97
N GLN A 304 -3.37 2.97 -1.59
CA GLN A 304 -3.50 4.14 -2.48
C GLN A 304 -2.13 4.66 -2.93
N ALA A 305 -1.14 4.72 -2.02
CA ALA A 305 0.22 5.12 -2.34
C ALA A 305 0.93 4.08 -3.24
N GLU A 306 0.79 2.78 -2.95
CA GLU A 306 1.32 1.69 -3.80
C GLU A 306 0.72 1.73 -5.21
N THR A 307 -0.59 1.94 -5.32
CA THR A 307 -1.30 2.03 -6.59
C THR A 307 -0.81 3.22 -7.41
N GLU A 308 -0.57 4.37 -6.79
CA GLU A 308 -0.04 5.55 -7.48
C GLU A 308 1.41 5.35 -7.94
N VAL A 309 2.27 4.76 -7.11
CA VAL A 309 3.65 4.38 -7.51
C VAL A 309 3.61 3.46 -8.74
N GLN A 310 2.77 2.42 -8.72
CA GLN A 310 2.61 1.52 -9.87
C GLN A 310 2.08 2.25 -11.12
N ARG A 311 1.12 3.16 -10.96
CA ARG A 311 0.58 3.97 -12.06
C ARG A 311 1.65 4.89 -12.67
N LEU A 312 2.47 5.53 -11.84
CA LEU A 312 3.56 6.39 -12.26
C LEU A 312 4.70 5.60 -12.94
N ASP A 313 5.02 4.41 -12.43
CA ASP A 313 6.02 3.52 -13.05
C ASP A 313 5.56 3.01 -14.43
N GLN A 314 4.30 2.62 -14.56
CA GLN A 314 3.69 2.28 -15.86
C GLN A 314 3.69 3.48 -16.83
N LEU A 315 3.42 4.70 -16.32
CA LEU A 315 3.48 5.92 -17.12
C LEU A 315 4.90 6.24 -17.58
N LYS A 316 5.90 6.11 -16.69
CA LYS A 316 7.34 6.23 -16.99
C LYS A 316 7.74 5.24 -18.09
N TYR A 317 7.37 3.97 -17.97
CA TYR A 317 7.61 2.94 -18.99
C TYR A 317 6.95 3.29 -20.33
N SER A 318 5.67 3.68 -20.31
CA SER A 318 4.92 4.09 -21.51
C SER A 318 5.59 5.28 -22.23
N LYS A 319 6.04 6.28 -21.47
CA LYS A 319 6.71 7.47 -22.00
C LYS A 319 8.13 7.18 -22.51
N MET A 320 8.91 6.38 -21.78
CA MET A 320 10.20 5.89 -22.25
C MET A 320 10.05 5.16 -23.59
N LYS A 321 9.08 4.26 -23.69
CA LYS A 321 8.76 3.53 -24.93
C LYS A 321 8.36 4.49 -26.06
N GLU A 322 7.47 5.45 -25.80
CA GLU A 322 7.04 6.45 -26.78
C GLU A 322 8.23 7.28 -27.33
N ILE A 323 9.11 7.75 -26.44
CA ILE A 323 10.29 8.56 -26.83
C ILE A 323 11.31 7.70 -27.59
N ALA A 324 11.60 6.49 -27.11
CA ALA A 324 12.53 5.57 -27.75
C ALA A 324 12.09 5.24 -29.18
N PHE A 325 10.82 4.88 -29.41
CA PHE A 325 10.33 4.62 -30.77
C PHE A 325 10.40 5.87 -31.67
N LYS A 326 10.14 7.08 -31.15
CA LYS A 326 10.33 8.33 -31.93
C LYS A 326 11.79 8.56 -32.32
N LYS A 327 12.74 8.31 -31.41
CA LYS A 327 14.18 8.38 -31.67
C LYS A 327 14.63 7.32 -32.68
N GLN A 328 14.06 6.12 -32.62
CA GLN A 328 14.31 5.06 -33.61
C GLN A 328 13.81 5.47 -35.01
N THR A 329 12.61 6.04 -35.13
CA THR A 329 12.13 6.55 -36.41
C THR A 329 12.98 7.73 -36.92
N GLU A 330 13.41 8.66 -36.06
CA GLU A 330 14.36 9.72 -36.45
C GLU A 330 15.66 9.13 -37.03
N LEU A 331 16.21 8.10 -36.38
CA LEU A 331 17.39 7.37 -36.83
C LEU A 331 17.18 6.74 -38.22
N GLU A 332 16.04 6.07 -38.43
CA GLU A 332 15.66 5.43 -39.69
C GLU A 332 15.46 6.44 -40.83
N ASP A 333 14.80 7.57 -40.57
CA ASP A 333 14.63 8.67 -41.54
C ASP A 333 15.99 9.23 -42.01
N ILE A 334 16.96 9.36 -41.09
CA ILE A 334 18.32 9.82 -41.42
C ILE A 334 19.04 8.82 -42.32
N TYR A 335 18.95 7.52 -42.02
CA TYR A 335 19.59 6.49 -42.84
C TYR A 335 18.91 6.30 -44.20
N ALA A 336 17.58 6.41 -44.27
CA ALA A 336 16.82 6.42 -45.52
C ALA A 336 17.21 7.64 -46.39
N GLY A 337 17.27 8.84 -45.81
CA GLY A 337 17.76 10.04 -46.49
C GLY A 337 19.24 9.97 -46.89
N ALA A 338 20.02 9.11 -46.24
CA ALA A 338 21.39 8.80 -46.61
C ALA A 338 21.53 7.65 -47.62
N HIS A 339 20.44 7.04 -48.11
CA HIS A 339 20.44 5.85 -48.98
C HIS A 339 21.22 4.66 -48.39
N THR A 340 21.09 4.45 -47.07
CA THR A 340 21.70 3.34 -46.32
C THR A 340 20.60 2.38 -45.88
N VAL A 341 20.66 1.12 -46.36
CA VAL A 341 19.66 0.10 -46.02
C VAL A 341 19.85 -0.41 -44.59
N ILE A 342 18.77 -0.42 -43.83
CA ILE A 342 18.71 -0.96 -42.46
C ILE A 342 17.48 -1.87 -42.32
N ASP A 343 17.64 -2.94 -41.53
CA ASP A 343 16.53 -3.77 -41.07
C ASP A 343 15.78 -3.08 -39.92
N THR A 344 14.81 -2.25 -40.27
CA THR A 344 13.96 -1.50 -39.33
C THR A 344 13.15 -2.42 -38.41
N ALA A 345 12.69 -3.56 -38.94
CA ALA A 345 11.95 -4.56 -38.16
C ALA A 345 12.82 -5.20 -37.07
N ALA A 346 14.05 -5.59 -37.40
CA ALA A 346 15.00 -6.10 -36.40
C ALA A 346 15.45 -5.03 -35.41
N ALA A 347 15.57 -3.76 -35.83
CA ALA A 347 15.88 -2.65 -34.92
C ALA A 347 14.74 -2.40 -33.92
N HIS A 348 13.51 -2.32 -34.39
CA HIS A 348 12.30 -2.19 -33.55
C HIS A 348 12.15 -3.36 -32.57
N MET A 349 12.39 -4.61 -32.99
CA MET A 349 12.34 -5.78 -32.09
C MET A 349 13.45 -5.75 -31.03
N LYS A 350 14.68 -5.35 -31.39
CA LYS A 350 15.78 -5.20 -30.42
C LYS A 350 15.47 -4.12 -29.39
N LEU A 351 14.94 -2.98 -29.82
CA LEU A 351 14.56 -1.88 -28.93
C LEU A 351 13.43 -2.29 -27.98
N LEU A 352 12.41 -3.00 -28.49
CA LEU A 352 11.34 -3.54 -27.66
C LEU A 352 11.89 -4.50 -26.59
N ALA A 353 12.72 -5.46 -26.97
CA ALA A 353 13.31 -6.43 -26.04
C ALA A 353 14.23 -5.77 -25.00
N LEU A 354 14.94 -4.71 -25.39
CA LEU A 354 15.81 -3.92 -24.50
C LEU A 354 14.98 -3.17 -23.43
N ILE A 355 13.83 -2.64 -23.84
CA ILE A 355 12.86 -1.95 -22.97
C ILE A 355 12.13 -2.95 -22.05
N GLU A 356 11.67 -4.08 -22.58
CA GLU A 356 10.95 -5.12 -21.82
C GLU A 356 11.86 -5.90 -20.85
N ALA A 357 13.18 -5.90 -21.08
CA ALA A 357 14.15 -6.44 -20.11
C ALA A 357 14.23 -5.62 -18.81
N GLY A 358 13.71 -4.39 -18.77
CA GLY A 358 13.57 -3.57 -17.55
C GLY A 358 14.88 -3.14 -16.86
N ASN A 359 16.04 -3.46 -17.44
CA ASN A 359 17.35 -3.34 -16.79
C ASN A 359 18.11 -2.05 -17.14
N ILE A 360 17.46 -1.06 -17.75
CA ILE A 360 18.09 0.18 -18.25
C ILE A 360 17.25 1.37 -17.82
N GLU A 361 17.92 2.43 -17.35
CA GLU A 361 17.29 3.69 -16.97
C GLU A 361 16.76 4.43 -18.21
N PRO A 362 15.56 5.05 -18.17
CA PRO A 362 15.05 5.87 -19.28
C PRO A 362 16.05 6.90 -19.81
N THR A 363 16.80 7.56 -18.90
CA THR A 363 17.81 8.56 -19.22
C THR A 363 18.97 7.98 -20.03
N GLU A 364 19.47 6.80 -19.63
CA GLU A 364 20.59 6.11 -20.29
C GLU A 364 20.19 5.63 -21.69
N LEU A 365 19.00 5.02 -21.83
CA LEU A 365 18.49 4.57 -23.13
C LEU A 365 18.35 5.74 -24.11
N ILE A 366 17.74 6.84 -23.68
CA ILE A 366 17.56 8.02 -24.54
C ILE A 366 18.92 8.61 -24.94
N ALA A 367 19.88 8.68 -24.01
CA ALA A 367 21.22 9.18 -24.30
C ALA A 367 21.99 8.32 -25.31
N ASP A 368 21.91 6.98 -25.22
CA ASP A 368 22.51 6.10 -26.24
C ASP A 368 21.86 6.31 -27.61
N MET A 369 20.53 6.37 -27.68
CA MET A 369 19.81 6.62 -28.94
C MET A 369 20.15 7.99 -29.54
N GLU A 370 20.32 9.03 -28.74
CA GLU A 370 20.82 10.33 -29.21
C GLU A 370 22.26 10.25 -29.72
N GLY A 371 23.11 9.44 -29.08
CA GLY A 371 24.45 9.11 -29.57
C GLY A 371 24.45 8.35 -30.90
N GLN A 372 23.50 7.43 -31.11
CA GLN A 372 23.30 6.75 -32.39
C GLN A 372 22.83 7.72 -33.49
N ILE A 373 21.86 8.58 -33.18
CA ILE A 373 21.37 9.64 -34.07
C ILE A 373 22.48 10.61 -34.46
N ALA A 374 23.35 11.00 -33.52
CA ALA A 374 24.49 11.88 -33.81
C ALA A 374 25.47 11.24 -34.82
N LYS A 375 25.80 9.95 -34.62
CA LYS A 375 26.64 9.18 -35.57
C LYS A 375 25.98 9.06 -36.95
N ALA A 376 24.68 8.79 -37.00
CA ALA A 376 23.94 8.70 -38.27
C ALA A 376 23.89 10.05 -39.01
N LYS A 377 23.75 11.18 -38.28
CA LYS A 377 23.83 12.53 -38.86
C LYS A 377 25.21 12.84 -39.43
N GLU A 378 26.28 12.46 -38.74
CA GLU A 378 27.65 12.58 -39.26
C GLU A 378 27.85 11.73 -40.53
N GLU A 379 27.33 10.49 -40.54
CA GLU A 379 27.37 9.60 -41.69
C GLU A 379 26.65 10.20 -42.91
N ALA A 380 25.42 10.66 -42.71
CA ALA A 380 24.60 11.32 -43.73
C ALA A 380 25.28 12.59 -44.28
N LEU A 381 25.88 13.41 -43.42
CA LEU A 381 26.66 14.58 -43.83
C LEU A 381 27.87 14.20 -44.68
N SER A 382 28.56 13.10 -44.36
CA SER A 382 29.71 12.62 -45.15
C SER A 382 29.30 12.15 -46.56
N ARG A 383 28.11 11.54 -46.66
CA ARG A 383 27.54 11.02 -47.92
C ARG A 383 26.89 12.11 -48.77
N LYS A 384 26.48 13.23 -48.14
CA LYS A 384 25.71 14.31 -48.75
C LYS A 384 26.26 14.82 -50.09
N ASP A 385 27.53 15.20 -50.20
CA ASP A 385 28.05 15.74 -51.45
C ASP A 385 28.00 14.70 -52.60
N ILE A 386 28.17 13.41 -52.29
CA ILE A 386 28.02 12.33 -53.27
C ILE A 386 26.54 12.21 -53.68
N LEU A 387 25.61 12.09 -52.73
CA LEU A 387 24.17 11.97 -52.98
C LEU A 387 23.61 13.17 -53.77
N ASP A 388 23.98 14.40 -53.38
CA ASP A 388 23.65 15.64 -54.11
C ASP A 388 24.15 15.61 -55.58
N LYS A 389 25.11 14.74 -55.94
CA LYS A 389 25.54 14.49 -57.33
C LYS A 389 24.90 13.26 -57.97
N VAL A 390 24.58 12.21 -57.20
CA VAL A 390 23.75 11.09 -57.69
C VAL A 390 22.40 11.62 -58.16
N GLU A 391 21.72 12.45 -57.37
CA GLU A 391 20.45 13.11 -57.76
C GLU A 391 20.59 13.88 -59.09
N LYS A 392 21.60 14.74 -59.21
CA LYS A 392 21.86 15.52 -60.43
C LYS A 392 22.18 14.63 -61.65
N TRP A 393 22.84 13.50 -61.44
CA TRP A 393 23.12 12.52 -62.48
C TRP A 393 21.85 11.77 -62.90
N MET A 394 21.05 11.28 -61.94
CA MET A 394 19.76 10.62 -62.22
C MET A 394 18.82 11.54 -63.00
N SER A 395 18.62 12.79 -62.58
CA SER A 395 17.80 13.75 -63.34
C SER A 395 18.36 14.07 -64.74
N ALA A 396 19.68 13.99 -64.93
CA ALA A 396 20.28 14.13 -66.25
C ALA A 396 20.04 12.91 -67.15
N CYS A 397 20.04 11.70 -66.57
CA CYS A 397 19.68 10.46 -67.25
C CYS A 397 18.18 10.39 -67.60
N GLU A 398 17.29 10.92 -66.74
CA GLU A 398 15.86 11.07 -67.04
C GLU A 398 15.62 12.01 -68.24
N GLU A 399 16.30 13.17 -68.29
CA GLU A 399 16.24 14.06 -69.45
C GLU A 399 16.93 13.47 -70.69
N GLU A 400 17.94 12.59 -70.54
CA GLU A 400 18.51 11.78 -71.64
C GLU A 400 17.45 10.86 -72.25
N SER A 401 16.77 10.08 -71.41
CA SER A 401 15.70 9.16 -71.83
C SER A 401 14.54 9.92 -72.49
N TRP A 402 14.08 11.02 -71.88
CA TRP A 402 13.02 11.86 -72.45
C TRP A 402 13.42 12.45 -73.81
N LEU A 403 14.68 12.88 -73.96
CA LEU A 403 15.20 13.38 -75.23
C LEU A 403 15.31 12.26 -76.29
N GLU A 404 15.65 11.04 -75.91
CA GLU A 404 15.69 9.89 -76.82
C GLU A 404 14.29 9.55 -77.35
N ASP A 405 13.28 9.50 -76.49
CA ASP A 405 11.89 9.27 -76.91
C ASP A 405 11.34 10.43 -77.76
N TYR A 406 11.64 11.69 -77.40
CA TYR A 406 11.33 12.84 -78.25
C TYR A 406 12.04 12.80 -79.61
N ASN A 407 13.22 12.18 -79.70
CA ASN A 407 13.93 11.99 -80.97
C ASN A 407 13.36 10.83 -81.81
N ARG A 408 12.65 9.87 -81.20
CA ARG A 408 11.96 8.75 -81.86
C ARG A 408 10.57 9.10 -82.38
N ASP A 409 9.93 10.15 -81.86
CA ASP A 409 8.63 10.62 -82.33
C ASP A 409 8.71 11.27 -83.73
N ASP A 410 8.15 10.60 -84.75
CA ASP A 410 8.05 11.13 -86.11
C ASP A 410 7.12 12.37 -86.19
N ASN A 411 6.20 12.57 -85.24
CA ASN A 411 5.32 13.74 -85.18
C ASN A 411 5.94 14.96 -84.47
N ARG A 412 7.19 14.88 -83.99
CA ARG A 412 7.87 15.93 -83.20
C ARG A 412 7.91 17.34 -83.81
N TYR A 413 7.77 17.45 -85.13
CA TYR A 413 7.76 18.72 -85.89
C TYR A 413 6.37 19.12 -86.41
N ASN A 414 5.33 18.35 -86.10
CA ASN A 414 3.96 18.70 -86.48
C ASN A 414 3.55 20.00 -85.77
N SER A 415 2.80 20.87 -86.45
CA SER A 415 2.59 22.28 -86.04
C SER A 415 1.57 22.46 -84.91
N SER A 416 1.67 21.65 -83.86
CA SER A 416 0.86 21.72 -82.65
C SER A 416 1.31 22.86 -81.72
N ARG A 417 0.35 23.36 -80.93
CA ARG A 417 0.54 24.47 -79.98
C ARG A 417 1.41 24.03 -78.79
N GLY A 418 2.72 23.93 -79.01
CA GLY A 418 3.70 23.49 -78.00
C GLY A 418 5.06 23.10 -78.57
N ALA A 419 5.16 22.81 -79.87
CA ALA A 419 6.39 22.29 -80.50
C ALA A 419 7.65 23.12 -80.23
N HIS A 420 7.56 24.46 -80.24
CA HIS A 420 8.69 25.35 -79.93
C HIS A 420 9.16 25.25 -78.46
N LEU A 421 8.26 24.99 -77.51
CA LEU A 421 8.63 24.79 -76.10
C LEU A 421 9.33 23.43 -75.91
N ASN A 422 8.82 22.38 -76.55
CA ASN A 422 9.44 21.06 -76.53
C ASN A 422 10.81 21.07 -77.21
N LEU A 423 10.96 21.78 -78.34
CA LEU A 423 12.27 21.99 -78.99
C LEU A 423 13.25 22.74 -78.07
N LYS A 424 12.77 23.75 -77.32
CA LYS A 424 13.59 24.46 -76.33
C LYS A 424 13.96 23.59 -75.12
N ARG A 425 13.10 22.65 -74.70
CA ARG A 425 13.46 21.62 -73.70
C ARG A 425 14.48 20.65 -74.28
N ALA A 426 14.28 20.16 -75.49
CA ALA A 426 15.20 19.24 -76.18
C ALA A 426 16.61 19.84 -76.34
N GLU A 427 16.72 21.13 -76.65
CA GLU A 427 18.03 21.79 -76.73
C GLU A 427 18.69 21.94 -75.35
N LYS A 428 17.93 22.24 -74.29
CA LYS A 428 18.43 22.21 -72.91
C LYS A 428 18.86 20.80 -72.49
N ALA A 429 18.07 19.78 -72.85
CA ALA A 429 18.36 18.38 -72.57
C ALA A 429 19.65 17.95 -73.29
N ARG A 430 19.86 18.31 -74.57
CA ARG A 430 21.15 18.05 -75.28
C ARG A 430 22.35 18.62 -74.53
N ILE A 431 22.24 19.86 -74.03
CA ILE A 431 23.31 20.49 -73.24
C ILE A 431 23.53 19.73 -71.93
N LEU A 432 22.49 19.23 -71.27
CA LEU A 432 22.60 18.43 -70.05
C LEU A 432 23.21 17.04 -70.33
N VAL A 433 22.74 16.34 -71.37
CA VAL A 433 23.25 15.04 -71.85
C VAL A 433 24.74 15.10 -72.22
N SER A 434 25.17 16.19 -72.84
CA SER A 434 26.60 16.42 -73.16
C SER A 434 27.49 16.56 -71.92
N LYS A 435 26.92 16.84 -70.75
CA LYS A 435 27.64 16.97 -69.46
C LYS A 435 27.61 15.70 -68.62
N ILE A 436 26.80 14.69 -68.98
CA ILE A 436 26.73 13.43 -68.24
C ILE A 436 28.10 12.74 -68.08
N PRO A 437 28.99 12.65 -69.09
CA PRO A 437 30.32 12.04 -68.91
C PRO A 437 31.10 12.69 -67.76
N ALA A 438 31.17 14.03 -67.75
CA ALA A 438 31.87 14.77 -66.71
C ALA A 438 31.21 14.66 -65.33
N LEU A 439 29.89 14.49 -65.26
CA LEU A 439 29.18 14.19 -64.01
C LEU A 439 29.53 12.79 -63.48
N VAL A 440 29.55 11.78 -64.35
CA VAL A 440 29.93 10.40 -64.00
C VAL A 440 31.40 10.34 -63.56
N GLU A 441 32.33 10.92 -64.31
CA GLU A 441 33.76 11.02 -63.93
C GLU A 441 33.93 11.69 -62.56
N THR A 442 33.24 12.81 -62.32
CA THR A 442 33.28 13.51 -61.03
C THR A 442 32.71 12.64 -59.91
N LEU A 443 31.62 11.91 -60.17
CA LEU A 443 30.98 11.05 -59.18
C LEU A 443 31.86 9.85 -58.84
N VAL A 444 32.42 9.15 -59.83
CA VAL A 444 33.41 8.07 -59.63
C VAL A 444 34.61 8.56 -58.81
N ALA A 445 35.20 9.71 -59.16
CA ALA A 445 36.34 10.26 -58.44
C ALA A 445 36.02 10.59 -56.98
N LYS A 446 34.84 11.17 -56.70
CA LYS A 446 34.43 11.50 -55.33
C LYS A 446 34.03 10.27 -54.52
N THR A 447 33.36 9.29 -55.14
CA THR A 447 33.01 8.03 -54.49
C THR A 447 34.27 7.26 -54.11
N ARG A 448 35.25 7.10 -55.01
CA ARG A 448 36.54 6.46 -54.69
C ARG A 448 37.28 7.17 -53.55
N ALA A 449 37.36 8.50 -53.58
CA ALA A 449 37.99 9.25 -52.48
C ALA A 449 37.30 9.04 -51.12
N TRP A 450 35.96 8.90 -51.11
CA TRP A 450 35.20 8.57 -49.90
C TRP A 450 35.47 7.12 -49.46
N GLU A 451 35.44 6.14 -50.37
CA GLU A 451 35.70 4.73 -50.07
C GLU A 451 37.13 4.51 -49.55
N GLU A 452 38.13 5.13 -50.18
CA GLU A 452 39.54 5.11 -49.74
C GLU A 452 39.71 5.74 -48.35
N SER A 453 39.01 6.83 -48.05
CA SER A 453 39.09 7.51 -46.74
C SER A 453 38.50 6.72 -45.57
N ARG A 454 37.62 5.75 -45.86
CA ARG A 454 36.80 5.02 -44.88
C ARG A 454 37.02 3.50 -44.86
N GLY A 455 37.65 2.94 -45.89
CA GLY A 455 37.88 1.50 -46.03
C GLY A 455 36.60 0.69 -46.27
N LEU A 456 35.51 1.33 -46.71
CA LEU A 456 34.18 0.74 -46.93
C LEU A 456 33.67 1.12 -48.31
N SER A 457 32.93 0.23 -48.97
CA SER A 457 32.31 0.57 -50.25
C SER A 457 31.05 1.44 -50.07
N PHE A 458 30.87 2.42 -50.95
CA PHE A 458 29.71 3.30 -50.95
C PHE A 458 28.51 2.54 -51.54
N MET A 459 27.69 1.98 -50.66
CA MET A 459 26.37 1.47 -51.02
C MET A 459 25.39 2.63 -51.25
N TYR A 460 24.48 2.49 -52.20
CA TYR A 460 23.30 3.31 -52.42
C TYR A 460 22.12 2.34 -52.55
N ASP A 461 21.16 2.41 -51.62
CA ASP A 461 20.00 1.50 -51.54
C ASP A 461 20.38 0.00 -51.60
N GLY A 462 21.56 -0.34 -51.06
CA GLY A 462 22.10 -1.70 -50.99
C GLY A 462 23.00 -2.11 -52.16
N VAL A 463 23.17 -1.27 -53.19
CA VAL A 463 24.00 -1.55 -54.37
C VAL A 463 25.27 -0.67 -54.36
N PRO A 464 26.47 -1.18 -54.67
CA PRO A 464 27.67 -0.35 -54.78
C PRO A 464 27.51 0.72 -55.86
N LEU A 465 27.68 2.00 -55.50
CA LEU A 465 27.47 3.13 -56.41
C LEU A 465 28.41 3.10 -57.63
N LEU A 466 29.65 2.65 -57.46
CA LEU A 466 30.58 2.48 -58.59
C LEU A 466 30.06 1.44 -59.60
N ALA A 467 29.47 0.33 -59.14
CA ALA A 467 28.92 -0.69 -60.02
C ALA A 467 27.73 -0.17 -60.86
N MET A 468 26.85 0.63 -60.25
CA MET A 468 25.75 1.29 -60.98
C MET A 468 26.25 2.27 -62.04
N LEU A 469 27.36 2.97 -61.78
CA LEU A 469 27.96 3.90 -62.73
C LEU A 469 28.67 3.17 -63.88
N ASP A 470 29.38 2.08 -63.59
CA ASP A 470 30.00 1.22 -64.59
C ASP A 470 28.93 0.57 -65.50
N GLU A 471 27.83 0.05 -64.92
CA GLU A 471 26.69 -0.48 -65.68
C GLU A 471 26.04 0.59 -66.58
N TYR A 472 25.84 1.81 -66.08
CA TYR A 472 25.33 2.93 -66.89
C TYR A 472 26.28 3.28 -68.05
N VAL A 473 27.59 3.32 -67.83
CA VAL A 473 28.57 3.60 -68.89
C VAL A 473 28.49 2.52 -69.99
N MET A 474 28.52 1.24 -69.61
CA MET A 474 28.39 0.13 -70.56
C MET A 474 27.08 0.18 -71.37
N LEU A 475 25.95 0.42 -70.70
CA LEU A 475 24.63 0.52 -71.35
C LEU A 475 24.53 1.74 -72.27
N ARG A 476 25.25 2.83 -71.95
CA ARG A 476 25.29 4.03 -72.79
C ARG A 476 26.13 3.80 -74.04
N GLU A 477 27.29 3.15 -73.92
CA GLU A 477 28.14 2.75 -75.04
C GLU A 477 27.39 1.83 -76.00
N GLU A 478 26.75 0.76 -75.50
CA GLU A 478 25.89 -0.13 -76.29
C GLU A 478 24.82 0.66 -77.07
N ARG A 479 24.18 1.65 -76.42
CA ARG A 479 23.16 2.49 -77.05
C ARG A 479 23.73 3.43 -78.11
N GLU A 480 24.96 3.92 -77.96
CA GLU A 480 25.65 4.69 -79.00
C GLU A 480 26.09 3.82 -80.17
N GLU A 481 26.57 2.60 -79.90
CA GLU A 481 26.83 1.58 -80.91
C GLU A 481 25.56 1.22 -81.67
N ASP A 482 24.42 1.04 -81.02
CA ASP A 482 23.14 0.80 -81.68
C ASP A 482 22.67 1.97 -82.54
N LYS A 483 22.82 3.20 -82.05
CA LYS A 483 22.58 4.41 -82.85
C LYS A 483 23.52 4.46 -84.06
N LYS A 484 24.73 3.90 -83.97
CA LYS A 484 25.69 3.78 -85.10
C LYS A 484 25.31 2.65 -86.05
N ARG A 485 25.02 1.43 -85.56
CA ARG A 485 24.51 0.28 -86.33
C ARG A 485 23.25 0.66 -87.12
N MET A 486 22.29 1.34 -86.49
CA MET A 486 21.07 1.82 -87.16
C MET A 486 21.35 2.88 -88.23
N LYS A 487 22.33 3.78 -88.03
CA LYS A 487 22.75 4.74 -89.08
C LYS A 487 23.46 4.05 -90.25
N GLU A 488 24.29 3.04 -89.96
CA GLU A 488 24.99 2.24 -90.97
C GLU A 488 24.00 1.35 -91.75
N GLN A 489 23.01 0.74 -91.09
CA GLN A 489 21.94 -0.01 -91.72
C GLN A 489 21.03 0.89 -92.56
N LYS A 490 20.68 2.10 -92.10
CA LYS A 490 19.97 3.11 -92.91
C LYS A 490 20.77 3.49 -94.16
N ARG A 491 22.08 3.78 -94.02
CA ARG A 491 22.98 4.04 -95.16
C ARG A 491 23.06 2.86 -96.14
N TYR A 492 23.08 1.62 -95.64
CA TYR A 492 23.10 0.42 -96.48
C TYR A 492 21.78 0.19 -97.24
N VAL A 493 20.63 0.46 -96.61
CA VAL A 493 19.31 0.42 -97.25
C VAL A 493 19.18 1.53 -98.31
N GLU A 494 19.63 2.74 -98.00
CA GLU A 494 19.67 3.89 -98.91
C GLU A 494 20.62 3.64 -100.11
N GLN A 495 21.76 2.97 -99.87
CA GLN A 495 22.68 2.54 -100.92
C GLN A 495 22.09 1.44 -101.82
N LYS A 496 21.31 0.49 -101.27
CA LYS A 496 20.55 -0.48 -102.08
C LYS A 496 19.49 0.19 -102.94
N LEU A 497 18.67 1.09 -102.37
CA LEU A 497 17.66 1.86 -103.11
C LEU A 497 18.27 2.66 -104.27
N ASN A 498 19.48 3.19 -104.10
CA ASN A 498 20.21 3.85 -105.18
C ASN A 498 20.84 2.89 -106.20
N THR A 499 21.03 1.61 -105.85
CA THR A 499 21.54 0.58 -106.79
C THR A 499 20.41 0.01 -107.66
N ASP A 500 19.19 -0.08 -107.14
CA ASP A 500 18.01 -0.55 -107.87
C ASP A 500 17.42 0.49 -108.86
N HIS A 501 18.12 1.61 -109.11
CA HIS A 501 17.71 2.65 -110.06
C HIS A 501 18.62 2.83 -111.28
N GLU A 502 19.58 1.93 -111.52
CA GLU A 502 20.39 1.94 -112.75
C GLU A 502 19.80 1.07 -113.87
N GLY A 503 18.97 1.69 -114.73
CA GLY A 503 18.67 1.17 -116.07
C GLY A 503 17.51 1.85 -116.80
N PRO A 504 17.60 2.12 -118.12
CA PRO A 504 18.82 2.37 -118.89
C PRO A 504 18.63 3.50 -119.95
N PHE A 505 18.55 4.78 -119.55
CA PHE A 505 18.66 5.92 -120.49
C PHE A 505 19.41 7.10 -119.88
N GLY A 506 20.66 7.29 -120.32
CA GLY A 506 21.49 8.42 -119.91
C GLY A 506 21.56 9.56 -120.92
N SER A 507 22.26 10.62 -120.49
CA SER A 507 22.79 11.75 -121.28
C SER A 507 21.85 12.92 -121.60
N ARG A 508 22.30 14.13 -121.21
CA ARG A 508 22.77 15.09 -122.23
C ARG A 508 23.88 16.02 -121.72
N VAL A 509 24.96 16.05 -122.51
CA VAL A 509 26.07 17.02 -122.50
C VAL A 509 25.55 18.34 -123.14
N SER A 510 26.13 19.54 -122.96
CA SER A 510 27.30 20.07 -123.71
C SER A 510 27.35 21.63 -123.62
N PRO A 511 28.36 22.36 -124.14
CA PRO A 511 29.16 23.24 -123.27
C PRO A 511 29.36 24.68 -123.79
N ASN A 512 30.12 25.52 -123.06
CA ASN A 512 31.12 26.37 -123.70
C ASN A 512 32.21 26.89 -122.74
N ARG A 513 33.42 27.07 -123.28
CA ARG A 513 34.61 27.66 -122.62
C ARG A 513 35.34 28.52 -123.65
N PRO A 514 36.12 29.53 -123.23
CA PRO A 514 37.56 29.40 -123.48
C PRO A 514 38.40 29.76 -122.25
N ALA A 515 39.70 29.47 -122.33
CA ALA A 515 40.63 29.48 -121.19
C ALA A 515 41.87 30.35 -121.44
N THR A 516 42.74 30.39 -120.42
CA THR A 516 44.06 31.05 -120.27
C THR A 516 44.01 32.37 -119.48
N ALA A 517 44.96 32.68 -118.60
CA ALA A 517 46.31 32.12 -118.43
C ALA A 517 46.68 31.66 -117.00
N LYS A 518 47.84 31.00 -116.88
CA LYS A 518 48.44 30.41 -115.67
C LYS A 518 49.21 31.46 -114.84
N LYS A 519 49.26 31.31 -113.51
CA LYS A 519 50.43 30.77 -112.76
C LYS A 519 50.23 30.77 -111.23
N ILE A 520 51.08 29.97 -110.57
CA ILE A 520 51.09 29.64 -109.13
C ILE A 520 52.24 30.43 -108.42
N PRO A 521 52.64 30.17 -107.15
CA PRO A 521 52.45 31.05 -106.00
C PRO A 521 53.74 31.75 -105.47
N GLY A 522 53.61 32.60 -104.43
CA GLY A 522 54.74 33.13 -103.65
C GLY A 522 54.30 33.74 -102.30
N PRO A 523 55.01 33.55 -101.15
CA PRO A 523 54.43 33.84 -99.82
C PRO A 523 55.26 34.76 -98.87
N LYS A 524 54.63 35.16 -97.74
CA LYS A 524 55.22 35.80 -96.51
C LYS A 524 55.75 37.25 -96.70
N SER A 525 55.59 38.24 -95.80
CA SER A 525 55.57 38.27 -94.32
C SER A 525 55.23 39.68 -93.76
N ASN A 526 54.81 39.73 -92.48
CA ASN A 526 54.94 40.78 -91.44
C ASN A 526 54.77 42.31 -91.67
N GLY A 527 54.19 42.96 -90.65
CA GLY A 527 54.37 44.39 -90.31
C GLY A 527 53.07 45.22 -90.42
N THR A 528 52.24 45.38 -89.37
CA THR A 528 52.27 46.53 -88.41
C THR A 528 52.70 47.88 -89.04
N SER A 529 52.01 49.02 -88.87
CA SER A 529 51.17 49.44 -87.72
C SER A 529 50.40 50.77 -87.96
N MET A 530 49.36 51.02 -87.13
CA MET A 530 48.83 52.34 -86.67
C MET A 530 47.95 53.27 -87.55
N ASN A 531 46.73 53.50 -87.02
CA ASN A 531 45.95 54.76 -86.86
C ASN A 531 45.51 55.66 -88.05
N GLY A 532 44.22 56.04 -88.00
CA GLY A 532 43.62 57.10 -88.85
C GLY A 532 42.08 57.23 -88.73
N THR A 533 41.57 57.63 -87.56
CA THR A 533 40.12 57.82 -87.25
C THR A 533 39.62 59.24 -87.66
N PRO A 534 38.35 59.62 -87.40
CA PRO A 534 37.10 59.58 -88.20
C PRO A 534 36.85 60.96 -88.92
N PRO A 535 35.64 61.62 -89.12
CA PRO A 535 34.23 61.26 -88.84
C PRO A 535 33.09 61.74 -89.81
N SER A 536 31.88 61.20 -89.55
CA SER A 536 30.53 61.82 -89.58
C SER A 536 29.93 62.58 -90.80
N ARG A 537 28.67 62.21 -91.13
CA ARG A 537 27.46 63.07 -91.19
C ARG A 537 26.15 62.21 -91.26
N ARG A 538 25.18 62.41 -90.34
CA ARG A 538 23.87 63.16 -90.46
C ARG A 538 22.81 62.48 -91.36
N LEU A 539 21.49 62.46 -91.10
CA LEU A 539 20.57 63.06 -90.10
C LEU A 539 19.64 61.96 -89.48
N SER A 540 18.92 62.05 -88.35
CA SER A 540 18.76 63.06 -87.27
C SER A 540 17.54 64.02 -87.23
N ILE A 541 16.28 63.54 -87.24
CA ILE A 541 15.08 64.24 -86.64
C ILE A 541 13.93 63.20 -86.47
N SER A 542 13.28 62.91 -85.33
CA SER A 542 12.84 63.60 -84.09
C SER A 542 11.55 64.43 -84.25
N GLY A 543 10.52 64.29 -83.41
CA GLY A 543 10.36 63.37 -82.26
C GLY A 543 9.22 63.81 -81.33
N GLN A 544 9.31 63.41 -80.05
CA GLN A 544 8.53 63.94 -78.90
C GLN A 544 7.02 63.55 -78.88
N GLN A 545 6.34 63.42 -77.73
CA GLN A 545 6.73 63.70 -76.34
C GLN A 545 5.94 62.81 -75.34
N ASN A 546 6.33 62.90 -74.06
CA ASN A 546 5.70 62.30 -72.87
C ASN A 546 5.76 60.76 -72.73
N GLY A 547 5.85 60.20 -71.52
CA GLY A 547 6.00 60.88 -70.22
C GLY A 547 5.15 60.24 -69.12
N ARG A 548 5.79 59.37 -68.32
CA ARG A 548 5.35 58.83 -67.01
C ARG A 548 4.10 57.93 -66.96
N SER A 549 4.33 56.77 -66.33
CA SER A 549 3.44 56.05 -65.38
C SER A 549 2.01 55.67 -65.79
N GLY A 550 1.74 54.36 -65.73
CA GLY A 550 0.42 53.76 -65.95
C GLY A 550 0.63 52.50 -66.78
N GLY A 551 0.94 51.38 -66.16
CA GLY A 551 -0.07 50.48 -65.59
C GLY A 551 0.10 49.12 -66.28
N LYS A 552 -0.72 48.11 -66.02
CA LYS A 552 -1.92 48.03 -65.19
C LYS A 552 -2.25 46.53 -65.12
N ASP A 553 -2.91 46.08 -64.05
CA ASP A 553 -3.75 44.88 -64.07
C ASP A 553 -3.05 43.52 -64.41
N SER A 554 -3.47 42.36 -63.93
CA SER A 554 -4.49 42.01 -62.95
C SER A 554 -4.29 40.53 -62.58
N LYS A 555 -4.67 40.16 -61.35
CA LYS A 555 -5.71 39.14 -61.09
C LYS A 555 -5.86 38.05 -62.16
N ARG A 556 -5.54 36.79 -61.83
CA ARG A 556 -6.61 35.80 -61.60
C ARG A 556 -6.18 34.49 -60.92
N ASP A 557 -6.92 34.14 -59.87
CA ASP A 557 -7.57 32.84 -59.61
C ASP A 557 -6.98 31.68 -60.45
N SER A 558 -6.22 30.72 -59.89
CA SER A 558 -6.74 29.66 -59.01
C SER A 558 -8.24 29.72 -58.77
N MET A 559 -9.02 29.25 -59.75
CA MET A 559 -10.46 29.07 -59.60
C MET A 559 -10.81 27.60 -59.66
N THR A 560 -11.21 27.09 -58.50
CA THR A 560 -12.00 25.87 -58.33
C THR A 560 -13.25 25.87 -59.22
N LYS A 561 -13.64 24.69 -59.69
CA LYS A 561 -15.04 24.26 -59.77
C LYS A 561 -15.22 23.24 -58.62
N ALA A 562 -16.04 23.41 -57.59
CA ALA A 562 -17.46 23.80 -57.57
C ALA A 562 -18.28 22.84 -58.45
N VAL A 563 -19.28 22.10 -57.96
CA VAL A 563 -20.52 22.47 -57.25
C VAL A 563 -21.04 21.15 -56.59
N SER A 564 -21.81 21.03 -55.50
CA SER A 564 -22.86 21.86 -54.90
C SER A 564 -23.09 21.52 -53.42
N SER A 565 -23.46 22.54 -52.62
CA SER A 565 -24.45 22.40 -51.54
C SER A 565 -25.84 22.76 -52.10
N PRO A 566 -26.99 22.42 -51.49
CA PRO A 566 -27.48 23.02 -50.23
C PRO A 566 -28.03 21.96 -49.22
N GLY A 567 -28.44 22.27 -47.99
CA GLY A 567 -28.54 23.54 -47.25
C GLY A 567 -29.75 23.53 -46.29
N ASN A 568 -29.74 24.42 -45.28
CA ASN A 568 -30.72 24.60 -44.18
C ASN A 568 -30.72 23.52 -43.08
N GLY A 569 -30.95 23.83 -41.79
CA GLY A 569 -31.04 25.14 -41.12
C GLY A 569 -32.07 25.19 -39.95
N ALA A 570 -31.74 25.93 -38.88
CA ALA A 570 -32.54 26.20 -37.66
C ALA A 570 -32.71 24.99 -36.70
N ALA A 571 -32.36 25.10 -35.41
CA ALA A 571 -33.12 25.65 -34.26
C ALA A 571 -34.27 24.71 -33.79
N ASP A 572 -34.69 24.63 -32.52
CA ASP A 572 -34.54 25.54 -31.38
C ASP A 572 -34.61 24.78 -30.02
N ALA A 573 -34.74 25.50 -28.90
CA ALA A 573 -34.62 24.97 -27.53
C ALA A 573 -35.91 24.40 -26.87
N ALA A 574 -35.66 23.68 -25.75
CA ALA A 574 -36.46 23.61 -24.52
C ALA A 574 -37.62 22.59 -24.31
N ALA A 575 -37.51 21.90 -23.16
CA ALA A 575 -38.55 21.61 -22.15
C ALA A 575 -39.40 20.30 -22.15
N LYS A 576 -39.43 19.71 -20.94
CA LYS A 576 -40.51 18.97 -20.22
C LYS A 576 -40.82 17.47 -20.42
N GLU A 577 -40.74 16.78 -19.26
CA GLU A 577 -41.72 15.88 -18.59
C GLU A 577 -42.85 15.21 -19.42
N ASP A 578 -42.87 13.86 -19.42
CA ASP A 578 -43.79 12.99 -18.66
C ASP A 578 -43.33 11.51 -18.90
N ALA A 579 -43.13 10.64 -17.91
CA ALA A 579 -44.09 9.99 -16.99
C ALA A 579 -45.02 8.96 -17.67
N SER A 580 -44.81 7.66 -17.38
CA SER A 580 -45.82 6.75 -16.78
C SER A 580 -45.59 5.24 -17.07
N SER A 581 -45.42 4.44 -16.01
CA SER A 581 -46.04 3.09 -15.86
C SER A 581 -45.75 2.46 -14.47
N HIS A 582 -46.70 2.65 -13.54
CA HIS A 582 -47.28 1.69 -12.58
C HIS A 582 -46.38 0.66 -11.83
N ILE A 583 -46.24 0.71 -10.48
CA ILE A 583 -47.24 0.43 -9.39
C ILE A 583 -47.57 -1.09 -9.32
N SER A 584 -47.15 -1.88 -8.32
CA SER A 584 -47.52 -1.88 -6.87
C SER A 584 -46.44 -2.63 -6.03
N GLY A 585 -46.34 -2.52 -4.69
CA GLY A 585 -47.16 -1.77 -3.73
C GLY A 585 -46.61 -1.81 -2.29
N THR A 586 -47.35 -1.13 -1.42
CA THR A 586 -47.27 -0.94 0.05
C THR A 586 -47.26 -2.24 0.90
N ASP A 587 -46.96 -2.26 2.20
CA ASP A 587 -46.96 -1.17 3.21
C ASP A 587 -46.04 -1.38 4.45
N LEU A 588 -46.07 -0.38 5.33
CA LEU A 588 -45.29 -0.11 6.54
C LEU A 588 -45.32 -1.15 7.70
N ALA A 589 -44.23 -1.17 8.48
CA ALA A 589 -44.18 -1.61 9.89
C ALA A 589 -44.77 -0.49 10.82
N PRO A 590 -45.05 -0.68 12.14
CA PRO A 590 -44.04 -1.09 13.16
C PRO A 590 -44.58 -1.92 14.36
N THR A 591 -43.67 -2.42 15.22
CA THR A 591 -43.53 -2.05 16.65
C THR A 591 -42.52 -2.95 17.38
N THR A 592 -41.51 -2.33 17.98
CA THR A 592 -40.64 -2.81 19.09
C THR A 592 -41.44 -2.84 20.42
N PRO A 593 -40.95 -3.38 21.57
CA PRO A 593 -39.58 -3.28 22.14
C PRO A 593 -38.65 -4.44 21.82
#